data_AF-A0AAA9RXP7-F1
#
_entry.id   AF-A0AAA9RXP7-F1
#
_cell.length_a   1.000
_cell.length_b   1.000
_cell.length_c   1.000
_cell.angle_alpha   90.00
_cell.angle_beta   90.00
_cell.angle_gamma   90.00
#
_symmetry.space_group_name_H-M   'P 1'
#
loop_
_entity.id
_entity.type
_entity.pdbx_description
1 polymer ?
#
loop_
_entity_poly.entity_id
_entity_poly.type
_entity_poly.pdbx_seq_one_letter_code
_entity_poly.pdbx_strand_id
1 'polypeptide(L)'
;MFPRCLLKLPRHVEKLMIHHDIQICLYATYGIGFTLLPASVPPLLLSEAAVTMGRQFGHLTRVRHVITYSLSPFEQRAFPHYFSKGIPNVLRRTRACILRVAPPFVAFYLVYTWGTQEFEKSKRKNPAAYENDR
;
A
#
# COMPACT_ATOMS: atom_id res chain seq x y z
N MET A 1 -29.67 3.47 34.46
CA MET A 1 -28.42 4.11 34.91
C MET A 1 -27.25 3.29 34.38
N PHE A 2 -26.85 3.51 33.12
CA PHE A 2 -25.77 2.78 32.44
C PHE A 2 -24.61 3.75 32.21
N PRO A 3 -23.40 3.51 32.74
CA PRO A 3 -22.29 4.40 32.46
C PRO A 3 -21.78 4.17 31.03
N ARG A 4 -21.75 5.26 30.26
CA ARG A 4 -20.99 5.40 29.01
C ARG A 4 -19.50 5.22 29.33
N CYS A 5 -18.98 4.00 29.20
CA CYS A 5 -17.55 3.76 29.08
C CYS A 5 -17.12 4.10 27.65
N LEU A 6 -16.96 5.39 27.40
CA LEU A 6 -16.40 5.95 26.17
C LEU A 6 -14.87 5.77 26.25
N LEU A 7 -14.38 4.60 25.81
CA LEU A 7 -12.95 4.34 25.72
C LEU A 7 -12.35 5.27 24.65
N LYS A 8 -11.80 6.39 25.09
CA LYS A 8 -11.03 7.31 24.27
C LYS A 8 -9.73 6.59 23.87
N LEU A 9 -9.73 5.96 22.70
CA LEU A 9 -8.51 5.41 22.10
C LEU A 9 -7.43 6.52 22.04
N PRO A 10 -6.19 6.25 22.48
CA PRO A 10 -5.13 7.24 22.47
C PRO A 10 -4.82 7.66 21.03
N ARG A 11 -4.86 8.96 20.75
CA ARG A 11 -4.54 9.60 19.44
C ARG A 11 -3.17 9.23 18.86
N HIS A 12 -2.33 8.52 19.61
CA HIS A 12 -1.02 8.08 19.15
C HIS A 12 -1.09 6.87 18.21
N VAL A 13 -2.09 5.98 18.39
CA VAL A 13 -2.26 4.77 17.56
C VAL A 13 -2.82 5.12 16.18
N GLU A 14 -3.62 6.19 16.08
CA GLU A 14 -4.19 6.67 14.83
C GLU A 14 -3.10 7.23 13.88
N LYS A 15 -2.09 7.92 14.43
CA LYS A 15 -0.92 8.38 13.67
C LYS A 15 -0.04 7.23 13.18
N LEU A 16 0.11 6.17 14.00
CA LEU A 16 0.91 5.01 13.63
C LEU A 16 0.24 4.16 12.53
N MET A 17 -1.09 4.04 12.57
CA MET A 17 -1.87 3.31 11.56
C MET A 17 -1.85 4.03 10.20
N ILE A 18 -1.94 5.37 10.19
CA ILE A 18 -1.81 6.16 8.95
C ILE A 18 -0.39 6.04 8.36
N HIS A 19 0.65 5.96 9.20
CA HIS A 19 2.04 5.81 8.75
C HIS A 19 2.33 4.41 8.16
N HIS A 20 1.76 3.36 8.77
CA HIS A 20 1.88 1.98 8.25
C HIS A 20 1.08 1.75 6.96
N ASP A 21 -0.11 2.32 6.82
CA ASP A 21 -0.89 2.26 5.57
C ASP A 21 -0.16 3.00 4.43
N ILE A 22 0.50 4.13 4.73
CA ILE A 22 1.37 4.86 3.78
C ILE A 22 2.60 4.02 3.39
N GLN A 23 3.27 3.35 4.34
CA GLN A 23 4.43 2.49 4.06
C GLN A 23 4.06 1.28 3.21
N ILE A 24 2.89 0.64 3.42
CA ILE A 24 2.43 -0.47 2.58
C ILE A 24 2.14 0.00 1.14
N CYS A 25 1.52 1.16 0.97
CA CYS A 25 1.31 1.74 -0.36
C CYS A 25 2.63 2.13 -1.07
N LEU A 26 3.61 2.65 -0.34
CA LEU A 26 4.95 2.96 -0.87
C LEU A 26 5.73 1.68 -1.23
N TYR A 27 5.71 0.64 -0.40
CA TYR A 27 6.40 -0.62 -0.72
C TYR A 27 5.80 -1.34 -1.93
N ALA A 28 4.47 -1.25 -2.14
CA ALA A 28 3.83 -1.83 -3.31
C ALA A 28 4.18 -1.11 -4.64
N THR A 29 4.52 0.18 -4.60
CA THR A 29 4.93 0.95 -5.79
C THR A 29 6.44 0.97 -6.02
N TYR A 30 7.26 0.85 -4.96
CA TYR A 30 8.73 0.86 -5.06
C TYR A 30 9.35 -0.55 -5.14
N GLY A 31 8.58 -1.62 -4.96
CA GLY A 31 9.06 -3.02 -5.01
C GLY A 31 9.40 -3.57 -6.41
N ILE A 32 9.13 -2.83 -7.49
CA ILE A 32 9.44 -3.27 -8.88
C ILE A 32 10.67 -2.54 -9.45
N GLY A 33 11.22 -1.53 -8.76
CA GLY A 33 12.28 -0.67 -9.29
C GLY A 33 13.68 -0.83 -8.68
N PHE A 34 13.90 -1.75 -7.73
CA PHE A 34 15.17 -1.83 -6.97
C PHE A 34 16.14 -2.95 -7.43
N THR A 35 16.11 -3.33 -8.71
CA THR A 35 17.07 -4.32 -9.22
C THR A 35 17.83 -3.82 -10.45
N LEU A 36 18.40 -2.62 -10.39
CA LEU A 36 19.50 -2.22 -11.30
C LEU A 36 20.52 -1.31 -10.56
N LEU A 37 21.43 -1.96 -9.81
CA LEU A 37 22.85 -1.63 -9.49
C LEU A 37 23.19 -0.26 -8.82
N PRO A 38 24.35 -0.09 -8.12
CA PRO A 38 25.47 -1.02 -7.98
C PRO A 38 26.03 -1.26 -6.57
N ALA A 39 26.76 -2.38 -6.49
CA ALA A 39 27.67 -2.75 -5.43
C ALA A 39 28.75 -1.68 -5.20
N SER A 40 28.82 -1.10 -3.99
CA SER A 40 30.03 -0.45 -3.43
C SER A 40 29.76 0.21 -2.06
N VAL A 41 29.22 -0.53 -1.09
CA VAL A 41 29.15 -0.05 0.31
C VAL A 41 30.00 -0.98 1.19
N PRO A 42 31.01 -0.47 1.91
CA PRO A 42 31.97 -1.28 2.65
C PRO A 42 31.33 -2.05 3.82
N PRO A 43 31.78 -3.29 4.11
CA PRO A 43 31.17 -4.20 5.08
C PRO A 43 31.57 -3.93 6.54
N LEU A 44 31.53 -2.68 7.01
CA LEU A 44 31.98 -2.30 8.36
C LEU A 44 30.91 -1.60 9.20
N LEU A 45 29.67 -2.11 9.18
CA LEU A 45 28.67 -1.82 10.21
C LEU A 45 27.55 -2.88 10.23
N LEU A 46 27.94 -4.16 10.15
CA LEU A 46 27.03 -5.32 10.20
C LEU A 46 27.10 -6.06 11.54
N SER A 47 27.31 -5.31 12.62
CA SER A 47 27.13 -5.78 14.00
C SER A 47 25.86 -5.13 14.56
N GLU A 48 24.70 -5.69 14.24
CA GLU A 48 23.47 -5.73 15.05
C GLU A 48 22.26 -6.07 14.15
N ALA A 49 22.26 -7.25 13.56
CA ALA A 49 21.02 -7.87 13.09
C ALA A 49 21.17 -9.38 12.95
N ALA A 50 21.66 -10.05 13.99
CA ALA A 50 21.27 -11.44 14.22
C ALA A 50 19.79 -11.44 14.64
N VAL A 51 18.89 -11.21 13.67
CA VAL A 51 17.45 -11.41 13.85
C VAL A 51 17.24 -12.90 13.98
N THR A 52 17.16 -13.37 15.22
CA THR A 52 16.79 -14.73 15.56
C THR A 52 15.37 -15.00 15.06
N MET A 53 15.29 -15.73 13.94
CA MET A 53 14.06 -16.28 13.36
C MET A 53 13.52 -17.44 14.22
N GLY A 54 13.27 -17.17 15.51
CA GLY A 54 12.97 -18.20 16.51
C GLY A 54 12.32 -17.67 17.79
N ARG A 55 11.43 -16.68 17.69
CA ARG A 55 10.65 -16.22 18.84
C ARG A 55 9.56 -17.25 19.18
N GLN A 56 9.59 -17.82 20.37
CA GLN A 56 8.61 -18.81 20.85
C GLN A 56 7.50 -18.16 21.68
N PHE A 57 6.30 -18.73 21.64
CA PHE A 57 5.22 -18.35 22.55
C PHE A 57 5.69 -18.52 24.01
N GLY A 58 5.59 -17.45 24.80
CA GLY A 58 6.10 -17.39 26.18
C GLY A 58 7.26 -16.41 26.38
N HIS A 59 8.08 -16.14 25.35
CA HIS A 59 9.23 -15.21 25.44
C HIS A 59 9.18 -14.11 24.35
N LEU A 60 8.00 -13.48 24.19
CA LEU A 60 7.76 -12.43 23.19
C LEU A 60 7.90 -11.03 23.80
N THR A 61 7.12 -10.74 24.82
CA THR A 61 7.07 -9.41 25.45
C THR A 61 6.36 -9.50 26.81
N ARG A 62 6.70 -8.58 27.73
CA ARG A 62 6.07 -8.48 29.05
C ARG A 62 4.88 -7.53 28.98
N VAL A 63 3.68 -8.08 28.81
CA VAL A 63 2.41 -7.35 28.93
C VAL A 63 1.86 -7.50 30.35
N ARG A 64 1.38 -6.42 30.98
CA ARG A 64 0.74 -6.45 32.30
C ARG A 64 -0.67 -5.87 32.21
N HIS A 65 -1.63 -6.49 32.91
CA HIS A 65 -3.00 -5.99 33.09
C HIS A 65 -3.77 -5.63 31.81
N VAL A 66 -3.77 -6.51 30.81
CA VAL A 66 -4.65 -6.40 29.63
C VAL A 66 -5.68 -7.51 29.69
N ILE A 67 -6.96 -7.13 29.76
CA ILE A 67 -8.08 -8.08 29.78
C ILE A 67 -8.73 -8.07 28.38
N THR A 68 -8.77 -9.23 27.73
CA THR A 68 -9.39 -9.41 26.41
C THR A 68 -10.57 -10.36 26.52
N TYR A 69 -11.69 -10.00 25.87
CA TYR A 69 -12.89 -10.83 25.82
C TYR A 69 -13.09 -11.36 24.40
N SER A 70 -13.51 -12.62 24.30
CA SER A 70 -13.80 -13.29 23.03
C SER A 70 -15.05 -14.16 23.17
N LEU A 71 -15.88 -14.20 22.13
CA LEU A 71 -17.04 -15.09 22.04
C LEU A 71 -16.67 -16.37 21.28
N SER A 72 -17.33 -17.50 21.57
CA SER A 72 -17.14 -18.73 20.79
C SER A 72 -17.52 -18.52 19.32
N PRO A 73 -16.80 -19.10 18.34
CA PRO A 73 -17.10 -18.93 16.91
C PRO A 73 -18.52 -19.37 16.53
N PHE A 74 -19.08 -20.37 17.20
CA PHE A 74 -20.42 -20.88 16.93
C PHE A 74 -21.54 -19.93 17.38
N GLU A 75 -21.23 -19.00 18.27
CA GLU A 75 -22.14 -17.95 18.75
C GLU A 75 -22.06 -16.67 17.90
N GLN A 76 -21.04 -16.58 17.02
CA GLN A 76 -20.82 -15.42 16.17
C GLN A 76 -21.38 -15.65 14.77
N ARG A 77 -21.84 -14.56 14.13
CA ARG A 77 -22.13 -14.57 12.69
C ARG A 77 -20.80 -14.45 11.94
N ALA A 78 -20.60 -15.27 10.90
CA ALA A 78 -19.40 -15.21 10.07
C ALA A 78 -19.19 -13.85 9.37
N PHE A 79 -20.28 -13.18 8.98
CA PHE A 79 -20.25 -11.86 8.34
C PHE A 79 -21.21 -10.87 9.02
N PRO A 80 -20.83 -10.29 10.16
CA PRO A 80 -21.65 -9.28 10.84
C PRO A 80 -21.58 -7.94 10.09
N HIS A 81 -22.72 -7.25 9.95
CA HIS A 81 -22.80 -5.86 9.48
C HIS A 81 -22.11 -5.57 8.14
N TYR A 82 -22.22 -6.50 7.18
CA TYR A 82 -21.56 -6.41 5.88
C TYR A 82 -21.86 -5.09 5.14
N PHE A 83 -23.14 -4.77 4.97
CA PHE A 83 -23.55 -3.57 4.25
C PHE A 83 -23.37 -2.27 5.06
N SER A 84 -23.64 -2.31 6.37
CA SER A 84 -23.64 -1.10 7.19
C SER A 84 -22.24 -0.67 7.68
N LYS A 85 -21.29 -1.61 7.81
CA LYS A 85 -19.93 -1.32 8.29
C LYS A 85 -18.84 -1.78 7.32
N GLY A 86 -19.03 -2.90 6.63
CA GLY A 86 -18.05 -3.43 5.67
C GLY A 86 -17.85 -2.48 4.49
N ILE A 87 -18.90 -2.24 3.71
CA ILE A 87 -18.83 -1.41 2.50
C ILE A 87 -18.33 0.02 2.78
N PRO A 88 -18.86 0.75 3.80
CA PRO A 88 -18.36 2.09 4.10
C PRO A 88 -16.88 2.11 4.50
N ASN A 89 -16.38 1.07 5.19
CA ASN A 89 -14.97 1.00 5.57
C ASN A 89 -14.06 0.69 4.37
N VAL A 90 -14.50 -0.16 3.44
CA VAL A 90 -13.77 -0.41 2.18
C VAL A 90 -13.68 0.88 1.36
N LEU A 91 -14.80 1.58 1.17
CA LEU A 91 -14.81 2.85 0.43
C LEU A 91 -13.90 3.90 1.08
N ARG A 92 -13.90 4.00 2.42
CA ARG A 92 -12.99 4.89 3.15
C ARG A 92 -11.53 4.54 2.88
N ARG A 93 -11.17 3.25 2.88
CA ARG A 93 -9.81 2.78 2.56
C ARG A 93 -9.42 3.06 1.11
N THR A 94 -10.31 2.76 0.16
CA THR A 94 -10.06 3.03 -1.26
C THR A 94 -9.81 4.52 -1.51
N ARG A 95 -10.62 5.41 -0.91
CA ARG A 95 -10.42 6.87 -1.03
C ARG A 95 -9.08 7.35 -0.46
N ALA A 96 -8.59 6.73 0.61
CA ALA A 96 -7.30 7.08 1.18
C ALA A 96 -6.11 6.68 0.29
N CYS A 97 -6.26 5.64 -0.53
CA CYS A 97 -5.19 5.13 -1.40
C CYS A 97 -5.26 5.66 -2.83
N ILE A 98 -6.46 5.96 -3.35
CA ILE A 98 -6.66 6.27 -4.78
C ILE A 98 -5.82 7.46 -5.25
N LEU A 99 -5.65 8.50 -4.43
CA LEU A 99 -4.85 9.67 -4.80
C LEU A 99 -3.35 9.40 -4.85
N ARG A 100 -2.86 8.35 -4.19
CA ARG A 100 -1.45 7.94 -4.25
C ARG A 100 -1.19 7.02 -5.43
N VAL A 101 -2.15 6.14 -5.73
CA VAL A 101 -1.99 5.05 -6.69
C VAL A 101 -2.44 5.48 -8.09
N ALA A 102 -3.53 6.22 -8.23
CA ALA A 102 -4.10 6.55 -9.55
C ALA A 102 -3.23 7.47 -10.42
N PRO A 103 -2.57 8.53 -9.90
CA PRO A 103 -1.80 9.45 -10.76
C PRO A 103 -0.72 8.79 -11.63
N PRO A 104 0.17 7.91 -11.12
CA PRO A 104 1.17 7.25 -11.97
C PRO A 104 0.54 6.33 -13.01
N PHE A 105 -0.56 5.63 -12.69
CA PHE A 105 -1.26 4.79 -13.67
C PHE A 105 -1.91 5.60 -14.79
N VAL A 106 -2.52 6.74 -14.46
CA VAL A 106 -3.10 7.64 -15.46
C VAL A 106 -2.00 8.20 -16.36
N ALA A 107 -0.90 8.66 -15.79
CA ALA A 107 0.25 9.16 -16.55
C ALA A 107 0.80 8.09 -17.50
N PHE A 108 0.97 6.85 -17.01
CA PHE A 108 1.42 5.73 -17.84
C PHE A 108 0.46 5.46 -19.01
N TYR A 109 -0.85 5.44 -18.75
CA TYR A 109 -1.86 5.21 -19.79
C TYR A 109 -1.86 6.31 -20.87
N LEU A 110 -1.67 7.57 -20.47
CA LEU A 110 -1.56 8.69 -21.41
C LEU A 110 -0.31 8.57 -22.28
N VAL A 111 0.84 8.21 -21.71
CA VAL A 111 2.08 7.99 -22.48
C VAL A 111 1.94 6.81 -23.43
N TYR A 112 1.31 5.72 -22.99
CA TYR A 112 1.06 4.55 -23.82
C TYR A 112 0.18 4.90 -25.03
N THR A 113 -0.96 5.54 -24.80
CA THR A 113 -1.90 5.90 -25.87
C THR A 113 -1.30 6.90 -26.85
N TRP A 114 -0.58 7.91 -26.36
CA TRP A 114 0.16 8.84 -27.21
C TRP A 114 1.23 8.12 -28.04
N GLY A 115 2.05 7.26 -27.42
CA GLY A 115 3.11 6.53 -28.10
C GLY A 115 2.58 5.61 -29.21
N THR A 116 1.47 4.92 -29.00
CA THR A 116 0.84 4.09 -30.03
C THR A 116 0.32 4.94 -31.20
N GLN A 117 -0.37 6.05 -30.91
CA GLN A 117 -0.90 6.93 -31.95
C GLN A 117 0.21 7.59 -32.78
N GLU A 118 1.28 8.05 -32.14
CA GLU A 118 2.40 8.69 -32.82
C GLU A 118 3.18 7.71 -33.68
N PHE A 119 3.37 6.48 -33.20
CA PHE A 119 3.99 5.40 -33.96
C PHE A 119 3.17 5.04 -35.22
N GLU A 120 1.84 4.97 -35.11
CA GLU A 120 0.97 4.73 -36.26
C GLU A 120 0.99 5.88 -37.27
N LYS A 121 1.03 7.14 -36.80
CA LYS A 121 1.19 8.31 -37.69
C LYS A 121 2.54 8.29 -38.40
N SER A 122 3.60 7.96 -37.68
CA SER A 122 4.98 7.94 -38.20
C SER A 122 5.19 6.89 -39.28
N LYS A 123 4.41 5.80 -39.28
CA LYS A 123 4.41 4.79 -40.35
C LYS A 123 3.76 5.27 -41.64
N ARG A 124 2.95 6.32 -41.60
CA ARG A 124 2.28 6.85 -42.81
C ARG A 124 3.26 7.71 -43.60
N LYS A 125 3.29 7.53 -44.91
CA LYS A 125 4.11 8.34 -45.81
C LYS A 125 3.60 9.78 -45.80
N ASN A 126 4.51 10.76 -45.69
CA ASN A 126 4.17 12.18 -45.75
C ASN A 126 4.18 12.65 -47.22
N PRO A 127 3.05 13.05 -47.83
CA PRO A 127 3.01 13.51 -49.22
C PRO A 127 3.86 14.77 -49.45
N ALA A 128 3.98 15.66 -48.46
CA ALA A 128 4.74 16.91 -48.58
C ALA A 128 6.27 16.69 -48.71
N ALA A 129 6.77 15.51 -48.35
CA ALA A 129 8.18 15.18 -48.48
C ALA A 129 8.61 14.89 -49.94
N TYR A 130 7.65 14.69 -50.86
CA TYR A 130 7.91 14.28 -52.25
C TYR A 130 7.67 15.41 -53.27
N GLU A 131 7.32 16.63 -52.84
CA GLU A 131 6.94 17.73 -53.74
C GLU A 131 8.13 18.34 -54.51
N ASN A 132 9.35 18.25 -53.96
CA ASN A 132 10.57 18.83 -54.54
C ASN A 132 11.56 17.80 -55.08
N ASP A 133 11.17 16.52 -55.15
CA ASP A 133 11.99 15.44 -55.70
C ASP A 133 11.72 15.35 -57.21
N ARG A 134 12.31 16.29 -57.96
CA ARG A 134 12.24 16.37 -59.43
C ARG A 134 13.63 16.34 -60.03
#